data_AF-A0A495QX44-F1
#
_entry.id   AF-A0A495QX44-F1
#
_cell.length_a   1.000
_cell.length_b   1.000
_cell.length_c   1.000
_cell.angle_alpha   90.00
_cell.angle_beta   90.00
_cell.angle_gamma   90.00
#
_symmetry.space_group_name_H-M   'P 1'
#
loop_
_entity.id
_entity.type
_entity.pdbx_description
1 polymer ?
#
loop_
_entity_poly.entity_id
_entity_poly.type
_entity_poly.pdbx_seq_one_letter_code
_entity_poly.pdbx_strand_id
1 'polypeptide(L)'
;MTGHHDDTGRPRTAANPPDSLPFPTKPLPELPPKWSASAADASPEGVWRDFDKVKIRCTMTSCGHGLHCYRLTKKLARLLGPGACRECHQPLVSLERTGQRDMADIDHTFAALQTEAIRHYFWHVPFGQKALDYAYRAGRRELHARIPRFVRSRIGKAEPFRDGTQTPTSREKANAIDYALHAVAACCRTCAQYWHGIGKGRPLTDAEISYLSELARRYLNARLPDLPEDGRYIPPRRRTAANAHSNLRMLPTAPVLNMKVTDLVHPHAS
;
A
#
# COMPACT_ATOMS: atom_id res chain seq x y z
N MET A 1 41.06 -31.23 32.46
CA MET A 1 41.16 -31.34 30.99
C MET A 1 39.75 -31.65 30.47
N THR A 2 39.00 -30.61 30.07
CA THR A 2 38.65 -30.27 28.65
C THR A 2 37.67 -31.27 28.03
N GLY A 3 36.50 -30.94 27.47
CA GLY A 3 35.84 -29.67 27.11
C GLY A 3 34.31 -29.92 26.99
N HIS A 4 33.46 -28.92 27.21
CA HIS A 4 32.81 -28.11 26.15
C HIS A 4 32.06 -28.91 25.08
N HIS A 5 30.72 -28.83 25.11
CA HIS A 5 29.92 -28.36 23.97
C HIS A 5 28.52 -27.93 24.45
N ASP A 6 28.31 -26.61 24.49
CA ASP A 6 26.99 -25.98 24.54
C ASP A 6 26.26 -26.23 23.21
N ASP A 7 25.14 -26.95 23.27
CA ASP A 7 24.13 -26.96 22.19
C ASP A 7 22.97 -26.07 22.60
N THR A 8 23.15 -24.75 22.43
CA THR A 8 22.04 -23.80 22.53
C THR A 8 21.31 -23.78 21.19
N GLY A 9 20.39 -24.74 21.05
CA GLY A 9 19.48 -24.88 19.92
C GLY A 9 18.75 -23.57 19.60
N ARG A 10 19.15 -22.96 18.48
CA ARG A 10 18.41 -21.91 17.79
C ARG A 10 16.95 -22.36 17.62
N PRO A 11 15.93 -21.51 17.88
CA PRO A 11 14.55 -21.89 17.64
C PRO A 11 14.40 -22.23 16.15
N ARG A 12 14.06 -23.49 15.88
CA ARG A 12 13.69 -23.96 14.54
C ARG A 12 12.44 -23.18 14.14
N THR A 13 12.62 -22.18 13.28
CA THR A 13 11.51 -21.58 12.52
C THR A 13 10.73 -22.72 11.89
N ALA A 14 9.46 -22.85 12.26
CA ALA A 14 8.59 -23.88 11.71
C ALA A 14 8.65 -23.83 10.18
N ALA A 15 8.99 -24.96 9.56
CA ALA A 15 8.99 -25.09 8.11
C ALA A 15 7.60 -24.74 7.58
N ASN A 16 7.55 -24.02 6.46
CA ASN A 16 6.29 -23.70 5.82
C ASN A 16 5.54 -24.99 5.43
N PRO A 17 4.20 -24.97 5.34
CA PRO A 17 3.40 -26.14 4.98
C PRO A 17 3.89 -26.80 3.68
N PRO A 18 3.70 -28.13 3.51
CA PRO A 18 4.26 -28.91 2.40
C PRO A 18 3.85 -28.45 0.99
N ASP A 19 2.82 -27.61 0.85
CA ASP A 19 2.37 -27.03 -0.43
C ASP A 19 2.80 -25.57 -0.65
N SER A 20 3.66 -25.03 0.22
CA SER A 20 4.26 -23.72 0.02
C SER A 20 5.48 -23.87 -0.90
N LEU A 21 5.26 -23.58 -2.19
CA LEU A 21 6.35 -23.68 -3.16
C LEU A 21 7.52 -22.77 -2.75
N PRO A 22 8.76 -23.28 -2.78
CA PRO A 22 9.95 -22.48 -2.58
C PRO A 22 10.05 -21.48 -3.74
N PHE A 23 10.32 -20.21 -3.45
CA PHE A 23 10.53 -19.23 -4.52
C PHE A 23 11.69 -19.62 -5.42
N PRO A 24 11.70 -19.17 -6.69
CA PRO A 24 12.77 -19.46 -7.62
C PRO A 24 14.11 -18.99 -7.08
N THR A 25 15.12 -19.83 -7.29
CA THR A 25 16.57 -19.62 -7.01
C THR A 25 17.21 -18.52 -7.86
N LYS A 26 16.44 -17.75 -8.63
CA LYS A 26 16.99 -16.70 -9.47
C LYS A 26 17.29 -15.49 -8.58
N PRO A 27 18.54 -15.00 -8.54
CA PRO A 27 18.88 -13.81 -7.78
C PRO A 27 18.02 -12.66 -8.29
N LEU A 28 17.37 -11.96 -7.34
CA LEU A 28 16.67 -10.73 -7.63
C LEU A 28 17.66 -9.72 -8.24
N PRO A 29 17.22 -8.82 -9.13
CA PRO A 29 18.08 -7.74 -9.61
C PRO A 29 18.64 -6.94 -8.43
N GLU A 30 19.85 -6.40 -8.59
CA GLU A 30 20.50 -5.58 -7.58
C GLU A 30 19.61 -4.42 -7.16
N LEU A 31 19.58 -4.15 -5.85
CA LEU A 31 18.72 -3.13 -5.28
C LEU A 31 19.28 -1.75 -5.62
N PRO A 32 18.43 -0.76 -5.94
CA PRO A 32 18.89 0.61 -6.12
C PRO A 32 19.54 1.13 -4.82
N PRO A 33 20.58 1.98 -4.92
CA PRO A 33 21.29 2.51 -3.77
C PRO A 33 20.35 3.23 -2.79
N LYS A 34 20.70 3.14 -1.50
CA LYS A 34 19.88 3.53 -0.35
C LYS A 34 19.33 4.96 -0.43
N TRP A 35 18.18 5.09 0.22
CA TRP A 35 17.32 6.24 0.40
C TRP A 35 17.99 7.48 1.03
N SER A 36 18.77 8.23 0.25
CA SER A 36 19.04 9.64 0.51
C SER A 36 18.20 10.49 -0.45
N ALA A 37 17.21 11.19 0.09
CA ALA A 37 16.29 11.98 -0.70
C ALA A 37 16.90 13.32 -1.16
N SER A 38 16.96 13.51 -2.48
CA SER A 38 16.56 14.75 -3.14
C SER A 38 15.58 14.52 -4.32
N ALA A 39 15.28 13.24 -4.66
CA ALA A 39 14.49 12.83 -5.82
C ALA A 39 13.20 12.04 -5.49
N ALA A 40 12.65 12.18 -4.28
CA ALA A 40 11.58 11.31 -3.76
C ALA A 40 10.15 11.66 -4.27
N ASP A 41 9.99 12.67 -5.11
CA ASP A 41 8.76 12.88 -5.87
C ASP A 41 8.96 12.41 -7.31
N ALA A 42 7.95 11.78 -7.92
CA ALA A 42 8.02 11.46 -9.34
C ALA A 42 8.23 12.75 -10.14
N SER A 43 9.13 12.68 -11.12
CA SER A 43 9.21 13.70 -12.16
C SER A 43 7.81 14.00 -12.70
N PRO A 44 7.47 15.28 -12.98
CA PRO A 44 6.23 15.67 -13.66
C PRO A 44 5.98 14.91 -14.97
N GLU A 45 7.01 14.28 -15.52
CA GLU A 45 6.96 13.52 -16.77
C GLU A 45 6.70 12.02 -16.58
N GLY A 46 6.66 11.51 -15.34
CA GLY A 46 6.58 10.09 -15.02
C GLY A 46 5.20 9.44 -15.17
N VAL A 47 5.14 8.14 -14.82
CA VAL A 47 3.95 7.26 -14.95
C VAL A 47 2.67 7.76 -14.26
N TRP A 48 2.79 8.72 -13.34
CA TRP A 48 1.68 9.31 -12.59
C TRP A 48 1.41 10.78 -12.94
N ARG A 49 1.79 11.26 -14.13
CA ARG A 49 1.56 12.64 -14.57
C ARG A 49 0.13 13.15 -14.31
N ASP A 50 -0.87 12.36 -14.68
CA ASP A 50 -2.30 12.64 -14.45
C ASP A 50 -2.82 12.01 -13.15
N PHE A 51 -2.04 12.07 -12.04
CA PHE A 51 -2.38 11.40 -10.78
C PHE A 51 -3.77 11.78 -10.24
N ASP A 52 -4.30 12.95 -10.59
CA ASP A 52 -5.61 13.45 -10.18
C ASP A 52 -6.77 12.67 -10.83
N LYS A 53 -6.52 12.09 -12.00
CA LYS A 53 -7.49 11.26 -12.74
C LYS A 53 -7.35 9.76 -12.41
N VAL A 54 -6.28 9.36 -11.73
CA VAL A 54 -5.99 7.95 -11.44
C VAL A 54 -6.90 7.41 -10.33
N LYS A 55 -7.79 6.47 -10.68
CA LYS A 55 -8.55 5.67 -9.71
C LYS A 55 -7.74 4.46 -9.24
N ILE A 56 -6.82 4.68 -8.30
CA ILE A 56 -5.90 3.65 -7.82
C ILE A 56 -6.61 2.43 -7.19
N ARG A 57 -6.13 1.21 -7.49
CA ARG A 57 -6.63 -0.05 -6.90
C ARG A 57 -5.47 -0.96 -6.51
N CYS A 58 -5.64 -1.77 -5.47
CA CYS A 58 -4.62 -2.72 -5.02
C CYS A 58 -4.28 -3.83 -6.04
N THR A 59 -5.05 -3.95 -7.12
CA THR A 59 -4.85 -4.96 -8.17
C THR A 59 -4.40 -4.36 -9.49
N MET A 60 -4.10 -3.05 -9.52
CA MET A 60 -3.58 -2.40 -10.71
C MET A 60 -2.17 -2.89 -11.02
N THR A 61 -1.88 -2.93 -12.31
CA THR A 61 -0.59 -3.25 -12.89
C THR A 61 -0.35 -2.27 -14.03
N SER A 62 0.92 -2.08 -14.34
CA SER A 62 1.40 -1.39 -15.53
C SER A 62 2.77 -2.00 -15.84
N CYS A 63 2.75 -3.27 -16.24
CA CYS A 63 3.97 -4.09 -16.31
C CYS A 63 5.02 -3.50 -17.26
N GLY A 64 4.59 -2.84 -18.35
CA GLY A 64 5.49 -2.15 -19.29
C GLY A 64 6.23 -0.95 -18.68
N HIS A 65 5.77 -0.44 -17.55
CA HIS A 65 6.43 0.62 -16.78
C HIS A 65 7.13 0.07 -15.52
N GLY A 66 7.33 -1.25 -15.42
CA GLY A 66 7.93 -1.89 -14.25
C GLY A 66 7.04 -1.88 -12.99
N LEU A 67 5.74 -1.61 -13.15
CA LEU A 67 4.79 -1.59 -12.04
C LEU A 67 3.89 -2.82 -12.05
N HIS A 68 3.94 -3.60 -10.99
CA HIS A 68 3.34 -4.92 -10.91
C HIS A 68 2.31 -5.01 -9.78
N CYS A 69 1.72 -6.19 -9.60
CA CYS A 69 0.86 -6.49 -8.47
C CYS A 69 1.08 -7.92 -8.03
N TYR A 70 1.49 -8.08 -6.77
CA TYR A 70 1.83 -9.37 -6.18
C TYR A 70 0.67 -9.98 -5.38
N ARG A 71 -0.45 -9.26 -5.30
CA ARG A 71 -1.71 -9.81 -4.78
C ARG A 71 -2.33 -10.78 -5.77
N LEU A 72 -2.14 -12.07 -5.51
CA LEU A 72 -2.70 -13.17 -6.29
C LEU A 72 -4.07 -13.62 -5.77
N THR A 73 -4.88 -14.18 -6.68
CA THR A 73 -6.07 -14.97 -6.30
C THR A 73 -5.63 -16.38 -5.90
N LYS A 74 -6.49 -17.17 -5.25
CA LYS A 74 -6.18 -18.58 -4.92
C LYS A 74 -5.77 -19.40 -6.17
N LYS A 75 -6.45 -19.18 -7.30
CA LYS A 75 -6.13 -19.84 -8.58
C LYS A 75 -4.73 -19.43 -9.06
N LEU A 76 -4.44 -18.13 -9.08
CA LEU A 76 -3.14 -17.63 -9.52
C LEU A 76 -2.01 -18.05 -8.59
N ALA A 77 -2.23 -18.09 -7.27
CA ALA A 77 -1.22 -18.50 -6.30
C ALA A 77 -0.89 -20.01 -6.36
N ARG A 78 -1.75 -20.84 -6.95
CA ARG A 78 -1.43 -22.25 -7.23
C ARG A 78 -0.63 -22.42 -8.51
N LEU A 79 -0.89 -21.56 -9.50
CA LEU A 79 -0.22 -21.59 -10.79
C LEU A 79 1.15 -20.88 -10.74
N LEU A 80 1.22 -19.81 -9.97
CA LEU A 80 2.36 -18.92 -9.83
C LEU A 80 2.87 -19.00 -8.40
N GLY A 81 4.18 -18.94 -8.21
CA GLY A 81 4.73 -18.67 -6.90
C GLY A 81 4.33 -17.26 -6.41
N PRO A 82 4.15 -17.04 -5.09
CA PRO A 82 4.12 -15.69 -4.55
C PRO A 82 5.28 -14.79 -5.01
N GLY A 83 5.10 -13.48 -4.98
CA GLY A 83 6.05 -12.54 -5.58
C GLY A 83 6.08 -12.53 -7.12
N ALA A 84 5.32 -13.42 -7.77
CA ALA A 84 4.99 -13.28 -9.19
C ALA A 84 3.96 -12.16 -9.41
N CYS A 85 4.15 -11.41 -10.49
CA CYS A 85 3.16 -10.46 -10.95
C CYS A 85 1.89 -11.19 -11.42
N ARG A 86 0.71 -10.71 -11.00
CA ARG A 86 -0.58 -11.29 -11.40
C ARG A 86 -0.91 -11.20 -12.90
N GLU A 87 -0.21 -10.36 -13.65
CA GLU A 87 -0.49 -10.10 -15.08
C GLU A 87 0.61 -10.65 -15.98
N CYS A 88 1.87 -10.22 -15.80
CA CYS A 88 2.98 -10.73 -16.62
C CYS A 88 3.61 -12.02 -16.09
N HIS A 89 3.17 -12.51 -14.92
CA HIS A 89 3.62 -13.76 -14.28
C HIS A 89 5.11 -13.83 -13.90
N GLN A 90 5.88 -12.76 -14.12
CA GLN A 90 7.29 -12.70 -13.76
C GLN A 90 7.48 -12.71 -12.23
N PRO A 91 8.38 -13.56 -11.69
CA PRO A 91 8.72 -13.58 -10.27
C PRO A 91 9.73 -12.48 -9.95
N LEU A 92 9.23 -11.32 -9.51
CA LEU A 92 10.04 -10.08 -9.43
C LEU A 92 10.43 -9.69 -8.02
N VAL A 93 9.78 -10.25 -6.99
CA VAL A 93 10.08 -9.98 -5.59
C VAL A 93 10.07 -11.28 -4.79
N SER A 94 10.91 -11.37 -3.75
CA SER A 94 10.85 -12.47 -2.78
C SER A 94 9.98 -12.06 -1.59
N LEU A 95 8.74 -12.54 -1.56
CA LEU A 95 7.83 -12.31 -0.42
C LEU A 95 8.24 -13.08 0.83
N GLU A 96 9.04 -14.14 0.68
CA GLU A 96 9.68 -14.82 1.81
C GLU A 96 10.69 -13.91 2.52
N ARG A 97 11.54 -13.21 1.75
CA ARG A 97 12.54 -12.27 2.29
C ARG A 97 11.88 -11.09 3.00
N THR A 98 10.92 -10.42 2.37
CA THR A 98 10.18 -9.32 3.01
C THR A 98 9.32 -9.82 4.19
N GLY A 99 8.83 -11.06 4.10
CA GLY A 99 8.07 -11.74 5.15
C GLY A 99 8.87 -12.05 6.42
N GLN A 100 10.21 -12.03 6.37
CA GLN A 100 11.05 -12.14 7.58
C GLN A 100 10.95 -10.90 8.46
N ARG A 101 10.53 -9.75 7.89
CA ARG A 101 10.41 -8.46 8.60
C ARG A 101 11.73 -8.06 9.29
N ASP A 102 12.85 -8.34 8.63
CA ASP A 102 14.18 -7.97 9.10
C ASP A 102 14.42 -6.46 8.92
N MET A 103 14.61 -5.76 10.04
CA MET A 103 14.87 -4.32 10.06
C MET A 103 16.21 -3.94 9.45
N ALA A 104 17.19 -4.85 9.41
CA ALA A 104 18.48 -4.62 8.74
C ALA A 104 18.35 -4.65 7.20
N ASP A 105 17.30 -5.29 6.69
CA ASP A 105 17.02 -5.48 5.26
C ASP A 105 15.83 -4.64 4.75
N ILE A 106 15.54 -3.56 5.46
CA ILE A 106 14.40 -2.69 5.16
C ILE A 106 14.54 -1.96 3.81
N ASP A 107 15.76 -1.63 3.40
CA ASP A 107 16.01 -0.96 2.12
C ASP A 107 15.57 -1.85 0.96
N HIS A 108 15.82 -3.16 1.07
CA HIS A 108 15.30 -4.16 0.15
C HIS A 108 13.78 -4.18 0.14
N THR A 109 13.18 -4.22 1.33
CA THR A 109 11.71 -4.24 1.48
C THR A 109 11.07 -3.02 0.82
N PHE A 110 11.63 -1.83 1.00
CA PHE A 110 11.10 -0.64 0.34
C PHE A 110 11.32 -0.61 -1.16
N ALA A 111 12.48 -1.04 -1.65
CA ALA A 111 12.72 -1.18 -3.09
C ALA A 111 11.70 -2.16 -3.72
N ALA A 112 11.49 -3.31 -3.08
CA ALA A 112 10.50 -4.29 -3.52
C ALA A 112 9.07 -3.71 -3.47
N LEU A 113 8.66 -3.07 -2.38
CA LEU A 113 7.34 -2.45 -2.26
C LEU A 113 7.07 -1.49 -3.42
N GLN A 114 8.03 -0.64 -3.78
CA GLN A 114 7.88 0.34 -4.86
C GLN A 114 7.69 -0.27 -6.26
N THR A 115 7.96 -1.56 -6.45
CA THR A 115 7.63 -2.24 -7.71
C THR A 115 6.13 -2.59 -7.83
N GLU A 116 5.37 -2.54 -6.73
CA GLU A 116 3.91 -2.73 -6.78
C GLU A 116 3.18 -1.41 -7.08
N ALA A 117 2.35 -1.39 -8.12
CA ALA A 117 1.77 -0.17 -8.69
C ALA A 117 1.07 0.72 -7.65
N ILE A 118 0.28 0.14 -6.75
CA ILE A 118 -0.37 0.92 -5.68
C ILE A 118 0.64 1.53 -4.72
N ARG A 119 1.71 0.83 -4.37
CA ARG A 119 2.73 1.34 -3.44
C ARG A 119 3.57 2.41 -4.12
N HIS A 120 3.96 2.15 -5.36
CA HIS A 120 4.63 3.13 -6.22
C HIS A 120 3.82 4.42 -6.30
N TYR A 121 2.51 4.33 -6.52
CA TYR A 121 1.61 5.48 -6.51
C TYR A 121 1.75 6.27 -5.21
N PHE A 122 1.59 5.65 -4.04
CA PHE A 122 1.71 6.38 -2.78
C PHE A 122 3.11 6.91 -2.49
N TRP A 123 4.17 6.25 -2.98
CA TRP A 123 5.55 6.75 -2.90
C TRP A 123 5.85 7.96 -3.78
N HIS A 124 5.06 8.23 -4.80
CA HIS A 124 5.44 9.21 -5.83
C HIS A 124 4.42 10.33 -6.06
N VAL A 125 3.13 10.10 -5.78
CA VAL A 125 2.15 11.16 -5.99
C VAL A 125 2.23 12.21 -4.89
N PRO A 126 1.99 13.50 -5.21
CA PRO A 126 2.00 14.55 -4.20
C PRO A 126 0.91 14.31 -3.16
N PHE A 127 1.22 14.59 -1.89
CA PHE A 127 0.21 14.59 -0.85
C PHE A 127 -0.95 15.54 -1.21
N GLY A 128 -2.17 15.12 -0.89
CA GLY A 128 -3.30 16.04 -0.89
C GLY A 128 -3.14 17.06 0.23
N GLN A 129 -3.71 18.25 0.06
CA GLN A 129 -3.61 19.31 1.06
C GLN A 129 -4.18 18.89 2.44
N LYS A 130 -5.09 17.90 2.51
CA LYS A 130 -5.54 17.31 3.79
C LYS A 130 -4.41 16.60 4.53
N ALA A 131 -3.63 15.81 3.81
CA ALA A 131 -2.48 15.12 4.37
C ALA A 131 -1.39 16.10 4.81
N LEU A 132 -1.08 17.11 4.00
CA LEU A 132 -0.11 18.16 4.36
C LEU A 132 -0.55 18.91 5.63
N ASP A 133 -1.77 19.44 5.67
CA ASP A 133 -2.24 20.13 6.88
C ASP A 133 -2.22 19.23 8.11
N TYR A 134 -2.60 17.95 7.96
CA TYR A 134 -2.57 16.99 9.07
C TYR A 134 -1.15 16.77 9.61
N ALA A 135 -0.17 16.63 8.71
CA ALA A 135 1.23 16.47 9.07
C ALA A 135 1.78 17.73 9.76
N TYR A 136 1.64 18.91 9.13
CA TYR A 136 2.18 20.16 9.68
C TYR A 136 1.48 20.62 10.96
N ARG A 137 0.19 20.28 11.18
CA ARG A 137 -0.47 20.52 12.47
C ARG A 137 0.10 19.66 13.59
N ALA A 138 0.58 18.46 13.27
CA ALA A 138 1.17 17.56 14.25
C ALA A 138 2.65 17.87 14.50
N GLY A 139 3.42 18.14 13.45
CA GLY A 139 4.88 18.05 13.49
C GLY A 139 5.34 16.59 13.50
N ARG A 140 6.64 16.36 13.25
CA ARG A 140 7.22 15.02 13.10
C ARG A 140 7.00 14.17 14.35
N ARG A 141 7.26 14.72 15.53
CA ARG A 141 7.23 13.98 16.80
C ARG A 141 5.84 13.39 17.09
N GLU A 142 4.82 14.23 17.04
CA GLU A 142 3.44 13.82 17.29
C GLU A 142 2.88 12.99 16.13
N LEU A 143 3.23 13.28 14.88
CA LEU A 143 2.83 12.46 13.73
C LEU A 143 3.35 11.03 13.89
N HIS A 144 4.61 10.86 14.29
CA HIS A 144 5.22 9.55 14.56
C HIS A 144 4.60 8.83 15.75
N ALA A 145 4.26 9.56 16.82
CA ALA A 145 3.59 8.99 17.99
C ALA A 145 2.19 8.44 17.67
N ARG A 146 1.50 8.99 16.67
CA ARG A 146 0.18 8.53 16.23
C ARG A 146 0.20 7.22 15.43
N ILE A 147 1.29 6.89 14.75
CA ILE A 147 1.35 5.77 13.80
C ILE A 147 0.94 4.43 14.44
N PRO A 148 1.45 4.01 15.62
CA PRO A 148 1.06 2.74 16.22
C PRO A 148 -0.45 2.65 16.50
N ARG A 149 -1.09 3.77 16.89
CA ARG A 149 -2.55 3.84 17.09
C ARG A 149 -3.29 3.64 15.76
N PHE A 150 -2.80 4.21 14.67
CA PHE A 150 -3.37 3.99 13.34
C PHE A 150 -3.22 2.53 12.90
N VAL A 151 -2.04 1.92 13.03
CA VAL A 151 -1.83 0.50 12.68
C VAL A 151 -2.80 -0.39 13.48
N ARG A 152 -2.88 -0.19 14.80
CA ARG A 152 -3.83 -0.92 15.67
C ARG A 152 -5.28 -0.74 15.24
N SER A 153 -5.68 0.51 14.97
CA SER A 153 -7.06 0.82 14.58
C SER A 153 -7.44 0.24 13.21
N ARG A 154 -6.54 0.30 12.22
CA ARG A 154 -6.82 -0.12 10.84
C ARG A 154 -6.71 -1.62 10.64
N ILE A 155 -5.69 -2.26 11.22
CA ILE A 155 -5.38 -3.66 10.94
C ILE A 155 -5.02 -4.48 12.19
N GLY A 156 -5.02 -3.91 13.39
CA GLY A 156 -4.58 -4.61 14.60
C GLY A 156 -5.51 -5.73 15.05
N LYS A 157 -6.80 -5.67 14.73
CA LYS A 157 -7.79 -6.71 15.08
C LYS A 157 -7.65 -7.94 14.19
N ALA A 158 -8.08 -9.10 14.70
CA ALA A 158 -8.20 -10.33 13.91
C ALA A 158 -9.05 -10.12 12.65
N GLU A 159 -10.16 -9.40 12.81
CA GLU A 159 -11.11 -9.05 11.76
C GLU A 159 -11.40 -7.53 11.81
N PRO A 160 -10.62 -6.71 11.10
CA PRO A 160 -10.90 -5.27 11.04
C PRO A 160 -12.18 -4.96 10.29
N PHE A 161 -12.92 -3.96 10.77
CA PHE A 161 -14.12 -3.48 10.09
C PHE A 161 -13.79 -2.97 8.69
N ARG A 162 -14.51 -3.46 7.68
CA ARG A 162 -14.34 -3.11 6.26
C ARG A 162 -12.89 -3.31 5.75
N ASP A 163 -12.27 -4.43 6.13
CA ASP A 163 -10.91 -4.77 5.68
C ASP A 163 -10.77 -4.69 4.14
N GLY A 164 -9.75 -3.98 3.68
CA GLY A 164 -9.53 -3.63 2.28
C GLY A 164 -9.95 -2.20 1.90
N THR A 165 -10.76 -1.53 2.73
CA THR A 165 -11.24 -0.15 2.45
C THR A 165 -11.16 0.79 3.66
N GLN A 166 -10.69 0.29 4.81
CA GLN A 166 -10.60 1.04 6.06
C GLN A 166 -9.58 2.19 6.03
N THR A 167 -8.60 2.12 5.11
CA THR A 167 -7.56 3.14 4.93
C THR A 167 -7.87 3.91 3.64
N PRO A 168 -8.28 5.20 3.72
CA PRO A 168 -8.64 5.99 2.55
C PRO A 168 -7.53 6.03 1.50
N THR A 169 -7.88 5.91 0.21
CA THR A 169 -6.95 6.02 -0.92
C THR A 169 -7.03 7.37 -1.64
N SER A 170 -8.19 8.04 -1.58
CA SER A 170 -8.42 9.30 -2.28
C SER A 170 -7.67 10.47 -1.64
N ARG A 171 -7.01 11.30 -2.45
CA ARG A 171 -6.13 12.39 -1.97
C ARG A 171 -6.87 13.43 -1.13
N GLU A 172 -8.17 13.60 -1.37
CA GLU A 172 -9.04 14.54 -0.67
C GLU A 172 -9.35 14.07 0.76
N LYS A 173 -9.34 12.76 1.01
CA LYS A 173 -9.77 12.14 2.27
C LYS A 173 -8.62 11.61 3.11
N ALA A 174 -7.57 11.10 2.48
CA ALA A 174 -6.43 10.51 3.16
C ALA A 174 -5.61 11.56 3.93
N ASN A 175 -5.16 11.20 5.13
CA ASN A 175 -4.15 11.95 5.87
C ASN A 175 -2.73 11.41 5.57
N ALA A 176 -1.68 12.04 6.09
CA ALA A 176 -0.30 11.62 5.81
C ALA A 176 0.01 10.18 6.28
N ILE A 177 -0.58 9.72 7.38
CA ILE A 177 -0.42 8.34 7.86
C ILE A 177 -1.14 7.36 6.94
N ASP A 178 -2.32 7.69 6.40
CA ASP A 178 -3.02 6.83 5.44
C ASP A 178 -2.16 6.60 4.18
N TYR A 179 -1.44 7.61 3.69
CA TYR A 179 -0.45 7.47 2.61
C TYR A 179 0.67 6.51 3.00
N ALA A 180 1.25 6.70 4.19
CA ALA A 180 2.32 5.85 4.70
C ALA A 180 1.89 4.38 4.79
N LEU A 181 0.70 4.12 5.34
CA LEU A 181 0.16 2.76 5.46
C LEU A 181 -0.08 2.11 4.10
N HIS A 182 -0.53 2.87 3.09
CA HIS A 182 -0.61 2.32 1.74
C HIS A 182 0.75 2.07 1.14
N ALA A 183 1.70 3.01 1.23
CA ALA A 183 3.05 2.87 0.68
C ALA A 183 3.79 1.64 1.23
N VAL A 184 3.59 1.32 2.52
CA VAL A 184 4.29 0.23 3.21
C VAL A 184 3.44 -1.04 3.37
N ALA A 185 2.35 -1.18 2.63
CA ALA A 185 1.45 -2.34 2.68
C ALA A 185 0.83 -2.65 4.06
N ALA A 186 0.70 -1.65 4.93
CA ALA A 186 0.04 -1.73 6.24
C ALA A 186 -1.42 -1.20 6.22
N CYS A 187 -2.01 -1.04 5.03
CA CYS A 187 -3.34 -0.46 4.86
C CYS A 187 -4.52 -1.41 5.13
N CYS A 188 -4.32 -2.73 4.97
CA CYS A 188 -5.32 -3.77 5.24
C CYS A 188 -4.66 -5.13 5.55
N ARG A 189 -5.39 -6.10 6.12
CA ARG A 189 -4.82 -7.41 6.48
C ARG A 189 -4.34 -8.19 5.27
N THR A 190 -5.00 -8.03 4.12
CA THR A 190 -4.53 -8.67 2.88
C THR A 190 -3.14 -8.20 2.50
N CYS A 191 -2.88 -6.88 2.56
CA CYS A 191 -1.58 -6.33 2.19
C CYS A 191 -0.49 -6.76 3.18
N ALA A 192 -0.79 -6.69 4.49
CA ALA A 192 0.14 -7.13 5.52
C ALA A 192 0.46 -8.64 5.42
N GLN A 193 -0.49 -9.46 4.98
CA GLN A 193 -0.30 -10.89 4.83
C GLN A 193 0.73 -11.23 3.76
N TYR A 194 0.57 -10.75 2.51
CA TYR A 194 1.46 -11.19 1.44
C TYR A 194 2.80 -10.44 1.44
N TRP A 195 2.84 -9.18 1.85
CA TRP A 195 4.11 -8.44 1.90
C TRP A 195 4.94 -8.78 3.13
N HIS A 196 4.30 -8.88 4.29
CA HIS A 196 5.00 -8.95 5.57
C HIS A 196 4.83 -10.29 6.26
N GLY A 197 4.18 -11.29 5.64
CA GLY A 197 3.96 -12.61 6.25
C GLY A 197 3.02 -12.57 7.47
N ILE A 198 2.30 -11.47 7.72
CA ILE A 198 1.44 -11.33 8.90
C ILE A 198 0.10 -11.98 8.62
N GLY A 199 -0.06 -13.24 9.04
CA GLY A 199 -1.28 -14.04 8.85
C GLY A 199 -2.55 -13.38 9.38
N LYS A 200 -3.69 -13.63 8.72
CA LYS A 200 -5.03 -13.13 9.09
C LYS A 200 -5.67 -13.96 10.21
N GLY A 201 -6.80 -13.50 10.74
CA GLY A 201 -7.60 -14.25 11.72
C GLY A 201 -7.08 -14.20 13.15
N ARG A 202 -5.98 -13.46 13.39
CA ARG A 202 -5.47 -13.14 14.72
C ARG A 202 -5.16 -11.66 14.86
N PRO A 203 -5.16 -11.11 16.09
CA PRO A 203 -4.63 -9.78 16.34
C PRO A 203 -3.15 -9.68 15.94
N LEU A 204 -2.72 -8.46 15.62
CA LEU A 204 -1.28 -8.18 15.46
C LEU A 204 -0.60 -8.23 16.83
N THR A 205 0.64 -8.71 16.84
CA THR A 205 1.51 -8.58 18.01
C THR A 205 2.07 -7.17 18.11
N ASP A 206 2.55 -6.77 19.29
CA ASP A 206 3.21 -5.48 19.45
C ASP A 206 4.50 -5.37 18.61
N ALA A 207 5.21 -6.48 18.40
CA ALA A 207 6.37 -6.52 17.50
C ALA A 207 5.98 -6.23 16.04
N GLU A 208 4.86 -6.80 15.56
CA GLU A 208 4.33 -6.52 14.22
C GLU A 208 3.85 -5.08 14.08
N ILE A 209 3.19 -4.54 15.11
CA ILE A 209 2.77 -3.13 15.15
C ILE A 209 4.00 -2.21 15.12
N SER A 210 5.03 -2.53 15.91
CA SER A 210 6.28 -1.76 15.97
C SER A 210 6.98 -1.75 14.61
N TYR A 211 7.15 -2.92 13.99
CA TYR A 211 7.73 -3.07 12.66
C TYR A 211 7.00 -2.23 11.60
N LEU A 212 5.68 -2.40 11.47
CA LEU A 212 4.90 -1.65 10.47
C LEU A 212 4.89 -0.14 10.75
N SER A 213 4.93 0.25 12.03
CA SER A 213 5.02 1.65 12.43
C SER A 213 6.36 2.24 12.02
N GLU A 214 7.45 1.49 12.16
CA GLU A 214 8.78 1.93 11.76
C GLU A 214 8.91 2.10 10.25
N LEU A 215 8.34 1.19 9.46
CA LEU A 215 8.24 1.37 8.00
C LEU A 215 7.53 2.69 7.67
N ALA A 216 6.39 2.96 8.30
CA ALA A 216 5.63 4.18 8.05
C ALA A 216 6.37 5.46 8.48
N ARG A 217 7.14 5.43 9.59
CA ARG A 217 7.99 6.55 10.01
C ARG A 217 9.06 6.87 8.96
N ARG A 218 9.76 5.85 8.46
CA ARG A 218 10.81 6.04 7.44
C ARG A 218 10.25 6.56 6.12
N TYR A 219 9.08 6.06 5.70
CA TYR A 219 8.35 6.64 4.58
C TYR A 219 8.06 8.14 4.80
N LEU A 220 7.53 8.52 5.97
CA LEU A 220 7.19 9.92 6.25
C LEU A 220 8.44 10.80 6.32
N ASN A 221 9.53 10.31 6.90
CA ASN A 221 10.81 11.02 6.90
C ASN A 221 11.32 11.27 5.47
N ALA A 222 11.22 10.28 4.59
CA ALA A 222 11.66 10.41 3.20
C ALA A 222 10.75 11.35 2.39
N ARG A 223 9.43 11.31 2.60
CA ARG A 223 8.44 12.08 1.82
C ARG A 223 8.12 13.46 2.40
N LEU A 224 8.49 13.74 3.65
CA LEU A 224 8.33 15.02 4.31
C LEU A 224 9.64 15.40 5.03
N PRO A 225 10.76 15.60 4.30
CA PRO A 225 12.04 15.94 4.90
C PRO A 225 11.96 17.24 5.71
N ASP A 226 11.22 18.23 5.21
CA ASP A 226 11.11 19.56 5.80
C ASP A 226 10.01 19.69 6.89
N LEU A 227 9.42 18.58 7.33
CA LEU A 227 8.44 18.61 8.41
C LEU A 227 9.12 19.04 9.72
N PRO A 228 8.68 20.14 10.38
CA PRO A 228 9.25 20.55 11.66
C PRO A 228 8.98 19.50 12.74
N GLU A 229 9.83 19.45 13.76
CA GLU A 229 9.66 18.52 14.90
C GLU A 229 8.35 18.74 15.63
N ASP A 230 8.00 20.01 15.82
CA ASP A 230 6.79 20.48 16.48
C ASP A 230 5.72 20.92 15.47
N GLY A 231 4.46 20.68 15.83
CA GLY A 231 3.32 21.12 15.05
C GLY A 231 3.17 22.64 15.07
N ARG A 232 2.59 23.18 14.00
CA ARG A 232 2.18 24.58 13.91
C ARG A 232 0.68 24.71 13.76
N TYR A 233 0.12 25.82 14.20
CA TYR A 233 -1.26 26.15 13.90
C TYR A 233 -1.45 26.29 12.38
N ILE A 234 -2.45 25.59 11.84
CA ILE A 234 -2.89 25.74 10.46
C ILE A 234 -4.37 26.05 10.48
N PRO A 235 -4.80 27.22 9.98
CA PRO A 235 -6.20 27.61 9.95
C PRO A 235 -7.11 26.52 9.38
N PRO A 236 -8.32 26.33 9.93
CA PRO A 236 -9.31 25.46 9.33
C PRO A 236 -9.63 25.92 7.91
N ARG A 237 -9.77 24.98 6.98
CA ARG A 237 -10.24 25.32 5.63
C ARG A 237 -11.68 25.80 5.70
N ARG A 238 -11.92 27.05 5.30
CA ARG A 238 -13.29 27.50 4.99
C ARG A 238 -13.79 26.68 3.80
N ARG A 239 -14.96 26.05 3.93
CA ARG A 239 -15.66 25.47 2.78
C ARG A 239 -16.12 26.64 1.90
N THR A 240 -15.44 26.89 0.79
CA THR A 240 -15.97 27.79 -0.24
C THR A 240 -17.12 27.11 -0.97
N ALA A 241 -18.14 27.88 -1.39
CA ALA A 241 -19.37 27.40 -2.01
C ALA A 241 -19.16 26.48 -3.23
N ALA A 242 -18.02 26.60 -3.93
CA ALA A 242 -17.65 25.72 -5.05
C ALA A 242 -17.54 24.22 -4.67
N ASN A 243 -17.27 23.89 -3.40
CA ASN A 243 -17.20 22.51 -2.91
C ASN A 243 -18.50 22.01 -2.25
N ALA A 244 -19.61 22.76 -2.35
CA ALA A 244 -20.90 22.37 -1.77
C ALA A 244 -21.75 21.47 -2.68
N HIS A 245 -21.48 21.43 -3.99
CA HIS A 245 -22.35 20.78 -4.98
C HIS A 245 -22.16 19.26 -5.15
N SER A 246 -21.39 18.56 -4.30
CA SER A 246 -21.26 17.09 -4.40
C SER A 246 -22.22 16.30 -3.51
N ASN A 247 -23.12 16.96 -2.76
CA ASN A 247 -24.04 16.31 -1.82
C ASN A 247 -25.51 16.75 -2.00
N LEU A 248 -25.94 17.07 -3.22
CA LEU A 248 -27.37 17.10 -3.50
C LEU A 248 -27.83 15.67 -3.74
N ARG A 249 -28.48 15.11 -2.72
CA ARG A 249 -29.26 13.87 -2.76
C ARG A 249 -30.22 14.00 -3.95
N MET A 250 -29.97 13.30 -5.05
CA MET A 250 -30.94 13.19 -6.15
C MET A 250 -32.24 12.64 -5.54
N LEU A 251 -33.29 13.45 -5.59
CA LEU A 251 -34.65 12.99 -5.37
C LEU A 251 -34.96 11.98 -6.50
N PRO A 252 -35.68 10.88 -6.21
CA PRO A 252 -36.00 9.89 -7.23
C PRO A 252 -36.92 10.54 -8.27
N THR A 253 -36.44 10.61 -9.51
CA THR A 253 -37.28 10.92 -10.68
C THR A 253 -38.23 9.76 -10.93
N ALA A 254 -39.50 10.08 -11.20
CA ALA A 254 -40.57 9.15 -11.51
C ALA A 254 -40.21 8.18 -12.66
N PRO A 255 -40.79 6.97 -12.71
CA PRO A 255 -40.41 5.95 -13.69
C PRO A 255 -40.88 6.36 -15.09
N VAL A 256 -39.94 6.43 -16.03
CA VAL A 256 -40.26 6.52 -17.47
C VAL A 256 -40.47 5.10 -17.98
N LEU A 257 -41.63 4.89 -18.60
CA LEU A 257 -42.05 3.64 -19.23
C LEU A 257 -41.00 3.13 -20.25
N ASN A 258 -40.66 1.84 -20.11
CA ASN A 258 -39.86 1.08 -21.06
C ASN A 258 -40.57 0.97 -22.41
N MET A 259 -39.99 1.54 -23.48
CA MET A 259 -40.22 1.07 -24.84
C MET A 259 -39.01 0.26 -25.28
N LYS A 260 -39.22 -1.05 -25.48
CA LYS A 260 -38.28 -1.93 -26.18
C LYS A 260 -38.25 -1.51 -27.65
N VAL A 261 -37.06 -1.30 -28.20
CA VAL A 261 -36.85 -1.24 -29.65
C VAL A 261 -36.23 -2.56 -30.06
N THR A 262 -37.09 -3.51 -30.41
CA THR A 262 -36.78 -4.57 -31.36
C THR A 262 -37.09 -4.06 -32.76
N ASP A 263 -36.17 -4.36 -33.66
CA ASP A 263 -36.28 -4.39 -35.12
C ASP A 263 -36.37 -3.07 -35.89
N LEU A 264 -35.75 -3.13 -37.08
CA LEU A 264 -35.93 -2.41 -38.36
C LEU A 264 -34.52 -2.35 -39.01
N VAL A 265 -34.05 -3.43 -39.63
CA VAL A 265 -34.31 -3.81 -41.04
C VAL A 265 -34.01 -2.66 -42.01
N HIS A 266 -32.94 -2.83 -42.79
CA HIS A 266 -32.61 -2.03 -43.98
C HIS A 266 -33.68 -2.22 -45.06
N PRO A 267 -33.85 -1.25 -45.98
CA PRO A 267 -33.40 -1.55 -47.34
C PRO A 267 -32.75 -0.37 -48.10
N HIS A 268 -31.96 -0.79 -49.08
CA HIS A 268 -31.35 -0.04 -50.18
C HIS A 268 -32.34 0.56 -51.18
N ALA A 269 -31.87 1.62 -51.85
CA ALA A 269 -32.08 2.01 -53.26
C ALA A 269 -33.50 2.47 -53.66
N SER A 270 -33.71 3.48 -54.51
CA SER A 270 -32.83 4.31 -55.36
C SER A 270 -33.32 5.77 -55.31
#